data_AF-A0A1Y0CW01-F1
#
_entry.id   AF-A0A1Y0CW01-F1
#
_cell.length_a   1.000
_cell.length_b   1.000
_cell.length_c   1.000
_cell.angle_alpha   90.00
_cell.angle_beta   90.00
_cell.angle_gamma   90.00
#
_symmetry.space_group_name_H-M   'P 1'
#
loop_
_entity.id
_entity.type
_entity.pdbx_description
1 polymer ?
#
loop_
_entity_poly.entity_id
_entity_poly.type
_entity_poly.pdbx_seq_one_letter_code
_entity_poly.pdbx_strand_id
1 'polypeptide(L)'
;MKSWIVALLIGTCGFGPGLAGAKESVWIDVANAQDYSLEHLEGALHIPYTHIARGVSARFPDKNTPLKLYDRNKTSAKRATEALQVLGYVDVKNKGALDKLKEQGLVTSHLVDELTLSPVATQTPNLLRLKPNDLQPSSEKRVDYANNFPNPNGAPAVEKD
;
A
#
# COMPACT_ATOMS: atom_id res chain seq x y z
N MET A 1 -39.75 44.05 -46.41
CA MET A 1 -40.55 43.40 -45.34
C MET A 1 -40.20 41.92 -45.36
N LYS A 2 -39.99 41.33 -44.17
CA LYS A 2 -40.17 39.92 -43.73
C LYS A 2 -40.52 38.89 -44.83
N SER A 3 -40.00 37.67 -44.94
CA SER A 3 -39.11 36.81 -44.16
C SER A 3 -38.85 35.58 -45.08
N TRP A 4 -37.61 35.09 -45.23
CA TRP A 4 -37.03 33.89 -44.58
C TRP A 4 -37.83 32.60 -44.81
N ILE A 5 -37.26 31.65 -45.57
CA ILE A 5 -37.27 30.19 -45.32
C ILE A 5 -36.14 29.58 -46.16
N VAL A 6 -35.06 29.16 -45.51
CA VAL A 6 -34.15 28.13 -46.00
C VAL A 6 -34.16 27.07 -44.91
N ALA A 7 -34.90 25.99 -45.14
CA ALA A 7 -34.88 24.80 -44.31
C ALA A 7 -33.86 23.84 -44.94
N LEU A 8 -32.64 23.80 -44.40
CA LEU A 8 -31.69 22.74 -44.66
C LEU A 8 -31.59 21.88 -43.39
N LEU A 9 -32.45 20.87 -43.31
CA LEU A 9 -32.36 19.80 -42.33
C LEU A 9 -31.24 18.84 -42.77
N ILE A 10 -30.02 19.09 -42.30
CA ILE A 10 -28.99 18.05 -42.16
C ILE A 10 -28.66 17.97 -40.68
N GLY A 11 -29.60 17.38 -39.93
CA GLY A 11 -29.41 16.98 -38.54
C GLY A 11 -28.86 15.57 -38.50
N THR A 12 -27.66 15.34 -39.02
CA THR A 12 -26.88 14.15 -38.63
C THR A 12 -26.27 14.45 -37.28
N CYS A 13 -26.94 13.95 -36.24
CA CYS A 13 -26.43 13.84 -34.88
C CYS A 13 -24.98 13.38 -34.91
N GLY A 14 -24.09 14.24 -34.43
CA GLY A 14 -22.74 13.85 -34.06
C GLY A 14 -22.81 12.82 -32.93
N PHE A 15 -22.95 11.54 -33.29
CA PHE A 15 -22.61 10.42 -32.42
C PHE A 15 -21.14 10.08 -32.68
N GLY A 16 -20.25 11.00 -32.28
CA GLY A 16 -18.85 10.64 -32.10
C GLY A 16 -18.76 9.82 -30.82
N PRO A 17 -18.19 8.60 -30.82
CA PRO A 17 -17.92 7.91 -29.58
C PRO A 17 -17.00 8.80 -28.77
N GLY A 18 -17.52 9.32 -27.66
CA GLY A 18 -16.70 10.05 -26.70
C GLY A 18 -15.52 9.18 -26.35
N LEU A 19 -14.32 9.65 -26.70
CA LEU A 19 -13.08 9.10 -26.20
C LEU A 19 -13.09 9.33 -24.68
N ALA A 20 -13.70 8.38 -23.96
CA ALA A 20 -13.61 8.32 -22.52
C ALA A 20 -12.12 8.18 -22.20
N GLY A 21 -11.51 9.28 -21.75
CA GLY A 21 -10.14 9.27 -21.28
C GLY A 21 -9.99 8.17 -20.23
N ALA A 22 -9.11 7.21 -20.49
CA ALA A 22 -8.84 6.14 -19.54
C ALA A 22 -8.35 6.78 -18.24
N LYS A 23 -9.13 6.63 -17.15
CA LYS A 23 -8.68 7.04 -15.83
C LYS A 23 -7.40 6.29 -15.47
N GLU A 24 -6.42 7.03 -14.95
CA GLU A 24 -5.18 6.44 -14.46
C GLU A 24 -5.49 5.45 -13.34
N SER A 25 -4.90 4.26 -13.43
CA SER A 25 -5.12 3.22 -12.43
C SER A 25 -4.27 3.45 -11.19
N VAL A 26 -4.86 3.29 -10.02
CA VAL A 26 -4.18 3.45 -8.74
C VAL A 26 -3.64 2.11 -8.26
N TRP A 27 -2.37 2.08 -7.85
CA TRP A 27 -1.78 0.94 -7.16
C TRP A 27 -1.98 1.05 -5.66
N ILE A 28 -2.46 -0.03 -5.04
CA ILE A 28 -2.69 -0.10 -3.60
C ILE A 28 -1.99 -1.34 -3.05
N ASP A 29 -1.07 -1.11 -2.11
CA ASP A 29 -0.47 -2.15 -1.29
C ASP A 29 -1.35 -2.40 -0.07
N VAL A 30 -1.80 -3.65 0.10
CA VAL A 30 -2.68 -4.04 1.21
C VAL A 30 -1.95 -4.81 2.32
N ALA A 31 -0.63 -4.91 2.25
CA ALA A 31 0.20 -5.56 3.26
C ALA A 31 0.22 -4.77 4.58
N ASN A 32 0.80 -5.38 5.61
CA ASN A 32 1.07 -4.66 6.86
C ASN A 32 2.15 -3.58 6.64
N ALA A 33 2.33 -2.69 7.61
CA ALA A 33 3.28 -1.59 7.49
C ALA A 33 4.74 -2.07 7.41
N GLN A 34 5.08 -3.15 8.09
CA GLN A 34 6.43 -3.70 8.09
C GLN A 34 6.82 -4.19 6.69
N ASP A 35 5.95 -4.96 6.04
CA ASP A 35 6.18 -5.46 4.68
C ASP A 35 6.25 -4.33 3.67
N TYR A 36 5.36 -3.34 3.75
CA TYR A 36 5.36 -2.18 2.87
C TYR A 36 6.68 -1.40 2.97
N SER A 37 7.15 -1.14 4.20
CA SER A 37 8.42 -0.42 4.41
C SER A 37 9.63 -1.21 3.89
N LEU A 38 9.60 -2.55 3.97
CA LEU A 38 10.69 -3.36 3.43
C LEU A 38 10.79 -3.22 1.92
N GLU A 39 9.69 -3.42 1.19
CA GLU A 39 9.65 -3.27 -0.26
C GLU A 39 8.19 -3.13 -0.73
N HIS A 40 7.93 -2.17 -1.62
CA HIS A 40 6.62 -1.92 -2.23
C HIS A 40 6.80 -1.42 -3.66
N LEU A 41 5.73 -1.37 -4.46
CA LEU A 41 5.78 -0.74 -5.78
C LEU A 41 5.97 0.77 -5.66
N GLU A 42 6.81 1.35 -6.52
CA GLU A 42 7.00 2.80 -6.57
C GLU A 42 5.66 3.52 -6.87
N GLY A 43 5.33 4.53 -6.07
CA GLY A 43 4.10 5.30 -6.20
C GLY A 43 2.83 4.55 -5.75
N ALA A 44 2.93 3.35 -5.18
CA ALA A 44 1.79 2.67 -4.58
C ALA A 44 1.32 3.37 -3.30
N LEU A 45 0.01 3.34 -3.07
CA LEU A 45 -0.57 3.80 -1.82
C LEU A 45 -0.64 2.66 -0.82
N HIS A 46 -0.11 2.87 0.38
CA HIS A 46 -0.27 1.92 1.47
C HIS A 46 -1.65 2.05 2.12
N ILE A 47 -2.49 1.02 1.96
CA ILE A 47 -3.77 0.88 2.67
C ILE A 47 -3.89 -0.57 3.13
N PRO A 48 -3.48 -0.89 4.38
CA PRO A 48 -3.55 -2.24 4.90
C PRO A 48 -4.95 -2.84 4.74
N TYR A 49 -5.03 -4.15 4.47
CA TYR A 49 -6.31 -4.86 4.33
C TYR A 49 -7.28 -4.56 5.48
N THR A 50 -6.78 -4.46 6.72
CA THR A 50 -7.58 -4.13 7.92
C THR A 50 -8.32 -2.80 7.84
N HIS A 51 -7.87 -1.89 6.97
CA HIS A 51 -8.39 -0.54 6.79
C HIS A 51 -8.93 -0.28 5.39
N ILE A 52 -8.97 -1.29 4.52
CA ILE A 52 -9.22 -1.11 3.08
C ILE A 52 -10.59 -0.47 2.79
N ALA A 53 -11.65 -0.93 3.45
CA ALA A 53 -13.01 -0.43 3.24
C ALA A 53 -13.13 1.09 3.49
N ARG A 54 -12.64 1.54 4.65
CA ARG A 54 -12.64 2.95 5.05
C ARG A 54 -11.61 3.76 4.27
N GLY A 55 -10.40 3.23 4.12
CA GLY A 55 -9.27 3.93 3.53
C GLY A 55 -9.44 4.20 2.03
N VAL A 56 -10.02 3.26 1.29
CA VAL A 56 -10.33 3.45 -0.14
C VAL A 56 -11.56 4.34 -0.29
N SER A 57 -12.63 4.13 0.48
CA SER A 57 -13.85 4.96 0.37
C SER A 57 -13.63 6.43 0.71
N ALA A 58 -12.71 6.75 1.62
CA ALA A 58 -12.36 8.12 1.92
C ALA A 58 -11.51 8.79 0.82
N ARG A 59 -10.61 8.04 0.17
CA ARG A 59 -9.67 8.56 -0.83
C ARG A 59 -10.22 8.54 -2.26
N PHE A 60 -11.03 7.54 -2.57
CA PHE A 60 -11.58 7.24 -3.89
C PHE A 60 -13.11 7.10 -3.79
N PRO A 61 -13.84 8.21 -3.60
CA PRO A 61 -15.30 8.15 -3.49
C PRO A 61 -15.99 7.65 -4.78
N ASP A 62 -15.34 7.82 -5.94
CA ASP A 62 -15.82 7.29 -7.21
C ASP A 62 -15.58 5.77 -7.31
N LYS A 63 -16.67 5.02 -7.44
CA LYS A 63 -16.66 3.55 -7.53
C LYS A 63 -16.11 3.03 -8.85
N ASN A 64 -15.97 3.89 -9.86
CA ASN A 64 -15.40 3.55 -11.16
C ASN A 64 -13.88 3.78 -11.23
N THR A 65 -13.24 4.23 -10.14
CA THR A 65 -11.79 4.37 -10.12
C THR A 65 -11.13 3.01 -10.35
N PRO A 66 -10.22 2.87 -11.34
CA PRO A 66 -9.49 1.63 -11.56
C PRO A 66 -8.47 1.38 -10.43
N LEU A 67 -8.69 0.34 -9.65
CA LEU A 67 -7.86 -0.03 -8.50
C LEU A 67 -7.10 -1.33 -8.77
N LYS A 68 -5.78 -1.30 -8.60
CA LYS A 68 -4.88 -2.44 -8.72
C LYS A 68 -4.34 -2.78 -7.34
N LEU A 69 -4.78 -3.89 -6.76
CA LEU A 69 -4.42 -4.31 -5.41
C LEU A 69 -3.36 -5.42 -5.48
N TYR A 70 -2.34 -5.33 -4.65
CA TYR A 70 -1.35 -6.39 -4.47
C TYR A 70 -0.95 -6.50 -3.00
N ASP A 71 -0.29 -7.59 -2.65
CA ASP A 71 0.42 -7.72 -1.38
C ASP A 71 1.69 -8.55 -1.58
N ARG A 72 2.50 -8.74 -0.54
CA ARG A 72 3.72 -9.56 -0.60
C ARG A 72 3.44 -11.06 -0.87
N ASN A 73 2.49 -11.64 -0.17
CA ASN A 73 2.12 -13.07 -0.13
C ASN A 73 0.75 -13.38 -0.79
N LYS A 74 0.13 -12.45 -1.53
CA LYS A 74 -1.15 -12.58 -2.28
C LYS A 74 -2.42 -12.82 -1.44
N THR A 75 -2.30 -13.20 -0.17
CA THR A 75 -3.42 -13.65 0.67
C THR A 75 -4.38 -12.51 1.01
N SER A 76 -3.84 -11.33 1.33
CA SER A 76 -4.61 -10.15 1.71
C SER A 76 -5.21 -9.45 0.50
N ALA A 77 -4.50 -9.46 -0.65
CA ALA A 77 -4.96 -8.84 -1.89
C ALA A 77 -6.30 -9.42 -2.40
N LYS A 78 -6.50 -10.74 -2.24
CA LYS A 78 -7.77 -11.39 -2.63
C LYS A 78 -8.93 -10.89 -1.77
N ARG A 79 -8.80 -10.93 -0.44
CA ARG A 79 -9.86 -10.51 0.50
C ARG A 79 -10.16 -9.02 0.36
N ALA A 80 -9.13 -8.21 0.15
CA ALA A 80 -9.27 -6.78 -0.10
C ALA A 80 -10.09 -6.49 -1.36
N THR A 81 -9.82 -7.23 -2.44
CA THR A 81 -10.57 -7.12 -3.70
C THR A 81 -12.04 -7.45 -3.50
N GLU A 82 -12.33 -8.58 -2.84
CA GLU A 82 -13.70 -9.01 -2.53
C GLU A 82 -14.43 -7.96 -1.67
N ALA A 83 -13.77 -7.41 -0.64
CA ALA A 83 -14.34 -6.37 0.21
C ALA A 83 -14.68 -5.09 -0.56
N LEU A 84 -13.83 -4.66 -1.50
CA LEU A 84 -14.11 -3.47 -2.32
C LEU A 84 -15.22 -3.72 -3.34
N GLN A 85 -15.30 -4.90 -3.92
CA GLN A 85 -16.41 -5.26 -4.82
C GLN A 85 -17.76 -5.24 -4.09
N VAL A 86 -17.82 -5.74 -2.84
CA VAL A 86 -19.02 -5.65 -2.00
C VAL A 86 -19.42 -4.19 -1.71
N LEU A 87 -18.45 -3.27 -1.63
CA LEU A 87 -18.69 -1.84 -1.47
C LEU A 87 -19.05 -1.11 -2.78
N GLY A 88 -19.25 -1.86 -3.87
CA GLY A 88 -19.69 -1.35 -5.15
C GLY A 88 -18.59 -0.84 -6.08
N TYR A 89 -17.31 -1.02 -5.75
CA TYR A 89 -16.24 -0.70 -6.70
C TYR A 89 -16.26 -1.66 -7.89
N VAL A 90 -16.28 -1.11 -9.10
CA VAL A 90 -16.52 -1.89 -10.32
C VAL A 90 -15.25 -2.30 -11.05
N ASP A 91 -14.15 -1.54 -10.91
CA ASP A 91 -12.86 -1.84 -11.54
C ASP A 91 -11.78 -2.09 -10.48
N VAL A 92 -11.89 -3.22 -9.80
CA VAL A 92 -10.89 -3.67 -8.81
C VAL A 92 -10.23 -4.94 -9.30
N LYS A 93 -8.89 -4.90 -9.43
CA LYS A 93 -8.08 -6.00 -9.97
C LYS A 93 -7.06 -6.45 -8.93
N ASN A 94 -7.13 -7.73 -8.55
CA ASN A 94 -6.06 -8.38 -7.81
C ASN A 94 -4.87 -8.65 -8.74
N LYS A 95 -3.72 -8.06 -8.42
CA LYS A 95 -2.46 -8.16 -9.15
C LYS A 95 -1.49 -9.20 -8.55
N GLY A 96 -1.84 -9.79 -7.41
CA GLY A 96 -1.11 -10.92 -6.85
C GLY A 96 0.03 -10.54 -5.91
N ALA A 97 1.09 -11.35 -5.91
CA ALA A 97 2.26 -11.18 -5.08
C ALA A 97 3.24 -10.17 -5.67
N LEU A 98 3.91 -9.38 -4.81
CA LEU A 98 4.94 -8.42 -5.21
C LEU A 98 6.02 -9.03 -6.10
N ASP A 99 6.51 -10.23 -5.78
CA ASP A 99 7.54 -10.92 -6.56
C ASP A 99 7.14 -11.13 -8.03
N LYS A 100 5.87 -11.44 -8.29
CA LYS A 100 5.35 -11.59 -9.65
C LYS A 100 5.28 -10.28 -10.41
N LEU A 101 5.05 -9.18 -9.70
CA LEU A 101 5.02 -7.85 -10.29
C LEU A 101 6.45 -7.38 -10.63
N LYS A 102 7.43 -7.73 -9.80
CA LYS A 102 8.85 -7.51 -10.10
C LYS A 102 9.31 -8.30 -11.33
N GLU A 103 8.93 -9.57 -11.44
CA GLU A 103 9.18 -10.38 -12.64
C GLU A 103 8.59 -9.76 -13.93
N GLN A 104 7.51 -8.97 -13.80
CA GLN A 104 6.88 -8.24 -14.90
C GLN A 104 7.53 -6.88 -15.20
N GLY A 105 8.62 -6.53 -14.50
CA GLY A 105 9.35 -5.29 -14.70
C GLY A 105 8.75 -4.07 -13.99
N LEU A 106 7.84 -4.26 -13.02
CA LEU A 106 7.39 -3.15 -12.18
C LEU A 106 8.50 -2.76 -11.19
N VAL A 107 8.72 -1.45 -11.08
CA VAL A 107 9.76 -0.87 -10.22
C VAL A 107 9.28 -0.86 -8.77
N THR A 108 10.17 -1.24 -7.85
CA THR A 108 9.93 -1.23 -6.42
C THR A 108 10.73 -0.14 -5.71
N SER A 109 10.12 0.42 -4.68
CA SER A 109 10.78 1.23 -3.66
C SER A 109 10.97 0.37 -2.40
N HIS A 110 12.09 0.57 -1.71
CA HIS A 110 12.43 -0.08 -0.45
C HIS A 110 13.10 0.95 0.45
N LEU A 111 13.16 0.68 1.75
CA LEU A 111 14.06 1.41 2.64
C LEU A 111 15.50 1.16 2.19
N VAL A 112 15.99 1.98 1.25
CA VAL A 112 17.40 2.31 1.19
C VAL A 112 17.64 3.27 2.33
N ASP A 113 18.17 2.76 3.45
CA ASP A 113 18.98 3.63 4.31
C ASP A 113 19.99 4.31 3.38
N GLU A 114 20.13 5.60 3.57
CA GLU A 114 21.07 6.54 2.95
C GLU A 114 22.54 6.08 3.17
N LEU A 115 22.91 4.93 2.62
CA LEU A 115 24.22 4.28 2.68
C LEU A 115 24.70 3.88 1.29
N THR A 116 23.95 4.18 0.23
CA THR A 116 24.43 4.10 -1.15
C THR A 116 25.03 5.43 -1.62
N LEU A 117 26.03 5.93 -0.87
CA LEU A 117 26.99 6.87 -1.44
C LEU A 117 28.01 6.09 -2.30
N SER A 118 27.78 6.12 -3.62
CA SER A 118 28.79 6.08 -4.70
C SER A 118 29.74 4.86 -4.82
N PRO A 119 30.26 4.54 -6.03
CA PRO A 119 31.17 3.41 -6.20
C PRO A 119 32.53 3.73 -5.56
N VAL A 120 32.81 3.19 -4.38
CA VAL A 120 34.14 3.29 -3.75
C VAL A 120 35.07 2.27 -4.38
N ALA A 121 36.11 2.83 -5.00
CA ALA A 121 37.26 2.14 -5.55
C ALA A 121 37.99 1.29 -4.50
N THR A 122 38.70 0.29 -5.03
CA THR A 122 39.72 -0.53 -4.40
C THR A 122 40.49 0.16 -3.28
N GLN A 123 40.42 -0.39 -2.07
CA GLN A 123 41.55 -0.46 -1.14
C GLN A 123 41.17 -1.30 0.09
N THR A 124 41.83 -2.45 0.22
CA THR A 124 41.92 -3.21 1.47
C THR A 124 42.71 -2.40 2.50
N PRO A 125 42.20 -2.17 3.73
CA PRO A 125 43.05 -1.82 4.84
C PRO A 125 43.24 -3.05 5.74
N ASN A 126 44.51 -3.33 6.06
CA ASN A 126 44.97 -4.25 7.08
C ASN A 126 44.11 -4.22 8.35
N LEU A 127 43.46 -5.33 8.69
CA LEU A 127 42.87 -5.53 10.01
C LEU A 127 43.99 -5.84 11.01
N LEU A 128 44.32 -4.82 11.81
CA LEU A 128 44.99 -4.99 13.09
C LEU A 128 44.20 -6.00 13.94
N ARG A 129 44.91 -7.05 14.34
CA ARG A 129 44.49 -8.16 15.19
C ARG A 129 43.93 -7.66 16.54
N LEU A 130 42.61 -7.63 16.69
CA LEU A 130 41.97 -7.46 18.01
C LEU A 130 42.12 -8.76 18.82
N LYS A 131 42.50 -8.65 20.10
CA LYS A 131 42.63 -9.80 21.01
C LYS A 131 41.29 -10.09 21.71
N PRO A 132 41.06 -11.33 22.20
CA PRO A 132 39.73 -11.81 22.60
C PRO A 132 39.11 -11.23 23.90
N ASN A 133 39.69 -10.20 24.54
CA ASN A 133 39.37 -9.87 25.94
C ASN A 133 38.60 -8.56 26.18
N ASP A 134 38.06 -7.91 25.14
CA ASP A 134 37.34 -6.63 25.26
C ASP A 134 35.81 -6.77 25.41
N LEU A 135 35.29 -7.99 25.61
CA LEU A 135 33.88 -8.21 25.95
C LEU A 135 33.71 -8.32 27.47
N GLN A 136 33.46 -7.18 28.14
CA GLN A 136 32.76 -7.18 29.42
C GLN A 136 31.28 -6.82 29.18
N PRO A 137 30.32 -7.56 29.77
CA PRO A 137 28.90 -7.27 29.60
C PRO A 137 28.48 -6.06 30.44
N SER A 138 28.05 -4.98 29.79
CA SER A 138 27.39 -3.84 30.44
C SER A 138 25.98 -4.24 30.90
N SER A 139 25.77 -4.26 32.21
CA SER A 139 24.47 -4.46 32.86
C SER A 139 23.57 -3.24 32.66
N GLU A 140 22.52 -3.32 31.84
CA GLU A 140 21.44 -2.32 31.87
C GLU A 140 20.06 -2.87 31.46
N LYS A 141 19.20 -2.91 32.48
CA LYS A 141 17.72 -2.99 32.56
C LYS A 141 16.95 -3.82 31.52
N ARG A 142 16.52 -5.01 31.97
CA ARG A 142 15.38 -5.75 31.43
C ARG A 142 14.08 -5.00 31.80
N VAL A 143 13.31 -4.58 30.81
CA VAL A 143 11.96 -4.02 31.03
C VAL A 143 10.98 -5.19 30.94
N ASP A 144 10.39 -5.57 32.08
CA ASP A 144 9.45 -6.69 32.16
C ASP A 144 8.05 -6.27 31.67
N TYR A 145 7.69 -6.65 30.44
CA TYR A 145 6.40 -6.33 29.81
C TYR A 145 5.24 -7.25 30.24
N ALA A 146 5.31 -7.91 31.40
CA ALA A 146 4.37 -8.98 31.75
C ALA A 146 3.01 -8.53 32.34
N ASN A 147 2.82 -7.27 32.73
CA ASN A 147 1.73 -6.92 33.66
C ASN A 147 0.78 -5.80 33.21
N ASN A 148 0.51 -5.61 31.91
CA ASN A 148 -0.46 -4.57 31.52
C ASN A 148 -1.42 -4.96 30.38
N PHE A 149 -2.17 -6.04 30.59
CA PHE A 149 -3.41 -6.28 29.85
C PHE A 149 -4.61 -6.03 30.78
N PRO A 150 -5.58 -5.18 30.41
CA PRO A 150 -6.81 -5.04 31.17
C PRO A 150 -7.63 -6.34 31.12
N ASN A 151 -8.04 -6.83 32.29
CA ASN A 151 -8.90 -8.01 32.44
C ASN A 151 -10.28 -7.77 31.77
N PRO A 152 -10.70 -8.59 30.79
CA PRO A 152 -11.96 -8.38 30.06
C PRO A 152 -13.22 -8.78 30.84
N ASN A 153 -13.11 -9.33 32.04
CA ASN A 153 -14.27 -9.74 32.84
C ASN A 153 -14.40 -8.85 34.09
N GLY A 154 -15.17 -7.77 33.97
CA GLY A 154 -15.45 -6.82 35.05
C GLY A 154 -16.26 -7.42 36.19
N ALA A 155 -15.57 -7.98 37.18
CA ALA A 155 -16.13 -8.20 38.52
C ALA A 155 -15.47 -7.21 39.50
N PRO A 156 -16.24 -6.41 40.26
CA PRO A 156 -15.65 -5.57 41.30
C PRO A 156 -15.16 -6.42 42.46
N ALA A 157 -13.92 -6.18 42.91
CA ALA A 157 -13.38 -6.78 44.11
C ALA A 157 -14.11 -6.22 45.34
N VAL A 158 -14.66 -7.12 46.17
CA VAL A 158 -15.23 -6.80 47.48
C VAL A 158 -14.07 -6.48 48.43
N GLU A 159 -14.01 -5.24 48.89
CA GLU A 159 -13.12 -4.78 49.95
C GLU A 159 -13.62 -5.39 51.28
N LYS A 160 -12.74 -6.13 51.98
CA LYS A 160 -13.00 -6.62 53.34
C LYS A 160 -12.16 -5.78 54.30
N ASP A 161 -12.86 -5.09 55.20
CA ASP A 161 -12.32 -4.63 56.49
C ASP A 161 -12.11 -5.81 57.45
#